data_AF-A0A7S2XKI1-F1
#
_entry.id   AF-A0A7S2XKI1-F1
#
_cell.length_a   1.000
_cell.length_b   1.000
_cell.length_c   1.000
_cell.angle_alpha   90.00
_cell.angle_beta   90.00
_cell.angle_gamma   90.00
#
_symmetry.space_group_name_H-M   'P 1'
#
loop_
_entity.id
_entity.type
_entity.pdbx_description
1 polymer ?
#
loop_
_entity_poly.entity_id
_entity_poly.type
_entity_poly.pdbx_seq_one_letter_code
_entity_poly.pdbx_strand_id
1 'polypeptide(L)'
;MAGRSSSLFQGNGGGSRKASKKSASDSPSASAANDQGKEQVNRRLRSVLSHPLALPLLHMLHGNNPGNLDYLSKESEFYKDDDDDDDGTESTSFDCIFENTFNDWLKVTKRDEPGLTKALAKAIEDKHEDMNFHSDIEVRMNHEDKIKPYGKIDILLTPEEKASETKSTPFAIIDVGRNDVDWWKKMDQSMKYLAKMGSDQTDNRLRFEEPLLLVVLTIEGGGGAPSDKELKVRLGVFFCSPKSTCKDDYRISLLWQSHTNNLTKASKDFGRLLRATSDFSRWRVDGQVNVRWEYLGPNCCKVEFDQDGQQKSKVLRSYDTRFRSTQRRSEIYEHSSEYEKLSIVPTLSDQELEGADHNSWLWPPRGGLLVIAAPYREGRHFAKTPAAFIPIINELEKLHNEGFVHGDIRGFNTVFTDEGNHGWLIDFDFGGKVNKAGPVYPDGYKRHLGDGKRIGKEENRIEKWHDFYALGNLFFSSHEFVEGDGKSQWFRRIFAAASKKSLSRRIDSASRKWMNIKKMPTPEMIANLKGLFKDLAKSGWTVKPAQDFKQVLDDISSTGSAKTLPADTGSPPQKMKGVPR
;
A
#
# COMPACT_ATOMS: atom_id res chain seq x y z
N MET A 1 62.15 -21.31 34.59
CA MET A 1 63.36 -20.55 34.98
C MET A 1 62.97 -19.08 34.97
N ALA A 2 62.73 -18.51 36.16
CA ALA A 2 63.64 -17.57 36.84
C ALA A 2 63.66 -16.19 36.14
N GLY A 3 63.43 -15.05 36.78
CA GLY A 3 63.31 -14.73 38.20
C GLY A 3 63.01 -13.22 38.37
N ARG A 4 62.74 -12.87 39.62
CA ARG A 4 62.40 -11.57 40.21
C ARG A 4 63.26 -10.37 39.76
N SER A 5 62.69 -9.16 39.78
CA SER A 5 63.13 -8.11 40.73
C SER A 5 62.10 -6.98 40.89
N SER A 6 61.89 -6.62 42.14
CA SER A 6 61.10 -5.52 42.70
C SER A 6 61.75 -4.15 42.53
N SER A 7 60.93 -3.10 42.47
CA SER A 7 61.27 -1.81 43.08
C SER A 7 60.02 -1.12 43.63
N LEU A 8 60.06 -0.89 44.94
CA LEU A 8 59.16 -0.06 45.73
C LEU A 8 59.11 1.39 45.22
N PHE A 9 57.94 2.00 45.24
CA PHE A 9 57.81 3.40 45.66
C PHE A 9 56.45 3.61 46.34
N GLN A 10 56.51 3.92 47.64
CA GLN A 10 55.41 4.45 48.43
C GLN A 10 55.17 5.91 48.05
N GLY A 11 53.91 6.27 47.83
CA GLY A 11 53.47 7.65 47.66
C GLY A 11 52.04 7.78 48.15
N ASN A 12 51.88 8.05 49.45
CA ASN A 12 50.63 8.49 50.05
C ASN A 12 50.21 9.82 49.42
N GLY A 13 49.03 9.85 48.81
CA GLY A 13 48.41 11.07 48.30
C GLY A 13 46.89 10.97 48.41
N GLY A 14 46.36 11.43 49.55
CA GLY A 14 44.92 11.59 49.75
C GLY A 14 44.36 12.63 48.78
N GLY A 15 43.69 12.15 47.74
CA GLY A 15 42.94 12.96 46.78
C GLY A 15 41.45 12.75 46.96
N SER A 16 40.77 13.76 47.49
CA SER A 16 39.32 13.84 47.62
C SER A 16 38.63 13.56 46.27
N ARG A 17 37.95 12.41 46.16
CA ARG A 17 37.12 12.06 44.99
C ARG A 17 35.86 12.92 45.01
N LYS A 18 35.91 14.08 44.34
CA LYS A 18 34.70 14.73 43.84
C LYS A 18 34.04 13.80 42.83
N ALA A 19 32.86 13.30 43.16
CA ALA A 19 31.99 12.63 42.20
C ALA A 19 31.69 13.58 41.05
N SER A 20 32.27 13.32 39.88
CA SER A 20 31.87 13.98 38.64
C SER A 20 30.46 13.51 38.31
N LYS A 21 29.46 14.38 38.51
CA LYS A 21 28.14 14.26 37.88
C LYS A 21 28.38 14.11 36.38
N LYS A 22 28.27 12.89 35.85
CA LYS A 22 28.06 12.66 34.41
C LYS A 22 26.74 13.37 34.07
N SER A 23 26.83 14.48 33.36
CA SER A 23 25.68 15.17 32.80
C SER A 23 24.96 14.20 31.86
N ALA A 24 23.76 13.80 32.22
CA ALA A 24 22.85 13.01 31.39
C ALA A 24 22.23 13.89 30.29
N SER A 25 23.06 14.41 29.38
CA SER A 25 22.62 15.32 28.31
C SER A 25 22.85 14.77 26.89
N ASP A 26 22.94 13.45 26.73
CA ASP A 26 22.99 12.81 25.41
C ASP A 26 21.57 12.44 24.96
N SER A 27 20.64 13.39 25.02
CA SER A 27 19.38 13.27 24.28
C SER A 27 19.72 13.41 22.79
N PRO A 28 19.27 12.50 21.91
CA PRO A 28 19.49 12.59 20.48
C PRO A 28 19.11 13.97 19.96
N SER A 29 19.90 14.53 19.05
CA SER A 29 19.54 15.78 18.38
C SER A 29 18.19 15.61 17.66
N ALA A 30 17.40 16.69 17.58
CA ALA A 30 16.09 16.66 16.91
C ALA A 30 16.16 16.12 15.47
N SER A 31 17.28 16.33 14.77
CA SER A 31 17.55 15.78 13.44
C SER A 31 17.56 14.24 13.43
N ALA A 32 18.24 13.60 14.40
CA ALA A 32 18.37 12.15 14.44
C ALA A 32 17.02 11.46 14.74
N ALA A 33 16.20 12.07 15.60
CA ALA A 33 14.84 11.58 15.87
C ALA A 33 13.95 11.68 14.64
N ASN A 34 14.07 12.78 13.87
CA ASN A 34 13.29 12.98 12.64
C ASN A 34 13.64 11.94 11.56
N ASP A 35 14.93 11.67 11.34
CA ASP A 35 15.37 10.66 10.38
C ASP A 35 14.92 9.26 10.75
N GLN A 36 14.97 8.92 12.06
CA GLN A 36 14.51 7.63 12.56
C GLN A 36 13.00 7.44 12.39
N GLY A 37 12.18 8.44 12.71
CA GLY A 37 10.72 8.38 12.52
C GLY A 37 10.35 8.19 11.05
N LYS A 38 11.00 8.94 10.15
CA LYS A 38 10.81 8.82 8.70
C LYS A 38 11.16 7.43 8.18
N GLU A 39 12.30 6.89 8.58
CA GLU A 39 12.74 5.56 8.17
C GLU A 39 11.79 4.45 8.68
N GLN A 40 11.31 4.55 9.92
CA GLN A 40 10.34 3.61 10.48
C GLN A 40 9.03 3.60 9.70
N VAL A 41 8.49 4.79 9.37
CA VAL A 41 7.29 4.92 8.56
C VAL A 41 7.52 4.32 7.18
N ASN A 42 8.60 4.70 6.48
CA ASN A 42 8.88 4.17 5.15
C ASN A 42 8.98 2.65 5.11
N ARG A 43 9.55 2.02 6.15
CA ARG A 43 9.63 0.55 6.25
C ARG A 43 8.28 -0.12 6.46
N ARG A 44 7.35 0.53 7.17
CA ARG A 44 6.05 -0.05 7.57
C ARG A 44 4.87 0.41 6.74
N LEU A 45 5.04 1.47 5.94
CA LEU A 45 4.00 2.04 5.12
C LEU A 45 3.59 1.09 3.99
N ARG A 46 2.30 0.86 3.86
CA ARG A 46 1.66 -0.05 2.91
C ARG A 46 0.49 0.67 2.24
N SER A 47 -0.03 0.07 1.17
CA SER A 47 -1.27 0.54 0.55
C SER A 47 -2.43 0.51 1.55
N VAL A 48 -3.39 1.41 1.34
CA VAL A 48 -4.70 1.34 2.01
C VAL A 48 -5.41 0.02 1.74
N LEU A 49 -5.08 -0.70 0.67
CA LEU A 49 -5.64 -2.03 0.38
C LEU A 49 -5.10 -3.14 1.30
N SER A 50 -4.26 -2.80 2.28
CA SER A 50 -3.76 -3.77 3.25
C SER A 50 -4.82 -4.27 4.24
N HIS A 51 -5.96 -3.58 4.33
CA HIS A 51 -7.08 -3.91 5.20
C HIS A 51 -8.41 -3.42 4.62
N PRO A 52 -9.53 -4.16 4.76
CA PRO A 52 -10.83 -3.78 4.18
C PRO A 52 -11.42 -2.47 4.73
N LEU A 53 -11.17 -2.15 6.00
CA LEU A 53 -11.70 -0.93 6.63
C LEU A 53 -10.99 0.36 6.21
N ALA A 54 -9.80 0.28 5.64
CA ALA A 54 -9.01 1.48 5.36
C ALA A 54 -9.60 2.35 4.24
N LEU A 55 -10.26 1.76 3.23
CA LEU A 55 -10.85 2.52 2.12
C LEU A 55 -12.15 3.26 2.53
N PRO A 56 -13.09 2.66 3.27
CA PRO A 56 -14.23 3.39 3.84
C PRO A 56 -13.80 4.54 4.76
N LEU A 57 -12.82 4.32 5.63
CA LEU A 57 -12.29 5.37 6.52
C LEU A 57 -11.64 6.51 5.75
N LEU A 58 -10.90 6.19 4.69
CA LEU A 58 -10.36 7.18 3.78
C LEU A 58 -11.47 8.06 3.19
N HIS A 59 -12.58 7.48 2.74
CA HIS A 59 -13.71 8.23 2.19
C HIS A 59 -14.26 9.23 3.20
N MET A 60 -14.55 8.77 4.42
CA MET A 60 -15.05 9.62 5.50
C MET A 60 -14.11 10.78 5.84
N LEU A 61 -12.81 10.50 5.99
CA LEU A 61 -11.82 11.53 6.32
C LEU A 61 -11.70 12.59 5.23
N HIS A 62 -12.04 12.25 4.00
CA HIS A 62 -12.09 13.17 2.86
C HIS A 62 -13.46 13.83 2.67
N GLY A 63 -14.41 13.63 3.58
CA GLY A 63 -15.74 14.23 3.47
C GLY A 63 -16.69 13.46 2.56
N ASN A 64 -16.35 12.25 2.11
CA ASN A 64 -17.20 11.45 1.22
C ASN A 64 -18.00 10.40 2.00
N ASN A 65 -19.23 10.14 1.57
CA ASN A 65 -20.06 9.05 2.11
C ASN A 65 -19.39 7.69 1.80
N PRO A 66 -19.04 6.87 2.82
CA PRO A 66 -18.51 5.52 2.62
C PRO A 66 -19.53 4.56 2.01
N GLY A 67 -20.83 4.88 2.04
CA GLY A 67 -21.89 4.16 1.33
C GLY A 67 -21.70 4.12 -0.19
N ASN A 68 -20.98 5.09 -0.76
CA ASN A 68 -20.71 5.20 -2.20
C ASN A 68 -19.70 4.16 -2.72
N LEU A 69 -19.18 3.28 -1.87
CA LEU A 69 -18.17 2.28 -2.21
C LEU A 69 -18.76 0.92 -2.65
N ASP A 70 -19.99 0.89 -3.16
CA ASP A 70 -20.70 -0.31 -3.65
C ASP A 70 -20.54 -1.53 -2.71
N TYR A 71 -19.78 -2.54 -3.11
CA TYR A 71 -19.55 -3.79 -2.35
C TYR A 71 -18.51 -3.65 -1.22
N LEU A 72 -17.94 -2.46 -1.03
CA LEU A 72 -17.14 -2.07 0.12
C LEU A 72 -17.85 -1.03 0.97
N SER A 73 -19.13 -0.77 0.69
CA SER A 73 -19.94 0.19 1.43
C SER A 73 -19.93 -0.13 2.91
N LYS A 74 -19.94 0.95 3.69
CA LYS A 74 -20.14 0.92 5.13
C LYS A 74 -21.13 2.00 5.48
N GLU A 75 -22.12 1.64 6.28
CA GLU A 75 -23.12 2.60 6.76
C GLU A 75 -22.46 3.55 7.75
N SER A 76 -22.68 4.84 7.54
CA SER A 76 -22.24 5.91 8.44
C SER A 76 -23.44 6.49 9.16
N GLU A 77 -23.31 6.77 10.46
CA GLU A 77 -24.35 7.48 11.21
C GLU A 77 -24.34 8.99 10.93
N PHE A 78 -23.27 9.49 10.28
CA PHE A 78 -23.03 10.91 10.07
C PHE A 78 -23.21 11.36 8.62
N TYR A 79 -23.54 10.44 7.72
CA TYR A 79 -23.93 10.75 6.34
C TYR A 79 -25.37 10.31 6.12
N LYS A 80 -26.24 11.26 5.76
CA LYS A 80 -27.61 10.99 5.32
C LYS A 80 -27.69 11.29 3.83
N ASP A 81 -28.43 10.47 3.08
CA ASP A 81 -28.49 10.56 1.61
C ASP A 81 -29.30 11.77 1.10
N ASP A 82 -29.95 12.54 1.98
CA ASP A 82 -30.91 13.60 1.63
C ASP A 82 -30.30 15.02 1.54
N ASP A 83 -29.00 15.20 1.82
CA ASP A 83 -28.36 16.53 1.83
C ASP A 83 -27.72 16.86 0.46
N ASP A 84 -28.53 17.42 -0.44
CA ASP A 84 -28.11 17.98 -1.75
C ASP A 84 -27.23 19.25 -1.63
N ASP A 85 -26.85 19.69 -0.42
CA ASP A 85 -26.00 20.86 -0.20
C ASP A 85 -24.50 20.49 -0.31
N ASP A 86 -23.77 21.31 -1.07
CA ASP A 86 -22.46 21.11 -1.73
C ASP A 86 -21.24 20.81 -0.81
N ASP A 87 -21.44 20.52 0.48
CA ASP A 87 -20.41 19.94 1.37
C ASP A 87 -20.84 18.70 2.17
N GLY A 88 -22.08 18.22 1.96
CA GLY A 88 -22.60 16.88 2.27
C GLY A 88 -22.43 16.39 3.71
N THR A 89 -22.11 17.27 4.66
CA THR A 89 -21.97 16.93 6.07
C THR A 89 -22.65 18.00 6.90
N GLU A 90 -23.81 17.68 7.49
CA GLU A 90 -24.42 18.52 8.52
C GLU A 90 -23.33 18.89 9.53
N SER A 91 -23.09 20.20 9.72
CA SER A 91 -22.13 20.67 10.72
C SER A 91 -22.48 20.06 12.07
N THR A 92 -21.67 19.13 12.53
CA THR A 92 -21.91 18.44 13.81
C THR A 92 -21.34 19.26 14.95
N SER A 93 -21.79 18.97 16.17
CA SER A 93 -21.19 19.59 17.36
C SER A 93 -19.68 19.26 17.51
N PHE A 94 -19.20 18.23 16.82
CA PHE A 94 -17.79 17.83 16.80
C PHE A 94 -16.89 18.80 16.04
N ASP A 95 -17.43 19.48 15.02
CA ASP A 95 -16.67 20.40 14.17
C ASP A 95 -16.20 21.65 14.94
N CYS A 96 -16.73 21.90 16.14
CA CYS A 96 -16.35 23.01 17.00
C CYS A 96 -15.45 22.60 18.18
N ILE A 97 -15.23 21.30 18.42
CA ILE A 97 -14.47 20.81 19.59
C ILE A 97 -13.06 21.40 19.61
N PHE A 98 -12.36 21.33 18.48
CA PHE A 98 -10.97 21.78 18.39
C PHE A 98 -10.86 23.30 18.50
N GLU A 99 -11.67 24.05 17.75
CA GLU A 99 -11.70 25.52 17.80
C GLU A 99 -12.02 26.04 19.20
N ASN A 100 -13.07 25.53 19.85
CA ASN A 100 -13.45 25.94 21.20
C ASN A 100 -12.33 25.64 22.21
N THR A 101 -11.80 24.42 22.19
CA THR A 101 -10.70 23.99 23.07
C THR A 101 -9.47 24.86 22.87
N PHE A 102 -9.11 25.14 21.61
CA PHE A 102 -7.94 25.94 21.27
C PHE A 102 -8.11 27.38 21.75
N ASN A 103 -9.28 27.99 21.53
CA ASN A 103 -9.60 29.32 22.00
C ASN A 103 -9.57 29.44 23.53
N ASP A 104 -10.03 28.42 24.26
CA ASP A 104 -9.94 28.37 25.71
C ASP A 104 -8.49 28.19 26.18
N TRP A 105 -7.72 27.33 25.52
CA TRP A 105 -6.29 27.18 25.80
C TRP A 105 -5.49 28.47 25.57
N LEU A 106 -5.85 29.29 24.57
CA LEU A 106 -5.23 30.60 24.34
C LEU A 106 -5.44 31.58 25.50
N LYS A 107 -6.52 31.44 26.27
CA LYS A 107 -6.82 32.29 27.44
C LYS A 107 -5.97 31.92 28.67
N VAL A 108 -5.37 30.74 28.71
CA VAL A 108 -4.57 30.27 29.85
C VAL A 108 -3.19 30.95 29.88
N THR A 109 -2.74 31.36 31.06
CA THR A 109 -1.46 32.07 31.27
C THR A 109 -0.25 31.25 30.82
N LYS A 110 -0.28 29.93 31.05
CA LYS A 110 0.77 29.00 30.63
C LYS A 110 0.25 28.11 29.51
N ARG A 111 0.53 28.52 28.28
CA ARG A 111 0.25 27.75 27.07
C ARG A 111 1.29 26.65 26.94
N ASP A 112 0.97 25.43 27.38
CA ASP A 112 1.81 24.25 27.18
C ASP A 112 1.05 23.09 26.53
N GLU A 113 1.81 22.13 25.98
CA GLU A 113 1.28 20.98 25.24
C GLU A 113 0.42 20.07 26.12
N PRO A 114 0.81 19.76 27.38
CA PRO A 114 -0.05 18.98 28.27
C PRO A 114 -1.37 19.68 28.59
N GLY A 115 -1.37 21.02 28.75
CA GLY A 115 -2.58 21.78 28.98
C GLY A 115 -3.57 21.68 27.82
N LEU A 116 -3.08 21.78 26.58
CA LEU A 116 -3.92 21.62 25.39
C LEU A 116 -4.44 20.18 25.25
N THR A 117 -3.55 19.20 25.42
CA THR A 117 -3.89 17.77 25.39
C THR A 117 -5.02 17.45 26.36
N LYS A 118 -4.90 17.92 27.61
CA LYS A 118 -5.89 17.67 28.66
C LYS A 118 -7.23 18.35 28.35
N ALA A 119 -7.20 19.58 27.84
CA ALA A 119 -8.41 20.29 27.46
C ALA A 119 -9.13 19.58 26.30
N LEU A 120 -8.37 19.12 25.29
CA LEU A 120 -8.92 18.43 24.13
C LEU A 120 -9.52 17.08 24.51
N ALA A 121 -8.79 16.27 25.28
CA ALA A 121 -9.29 14.98 25.73
C ALA A 121 -10.56 15.11 26.57
N LYS A 122 -10.65 16.13 27.42
CA LYS A 122 -11.87 16.43 28.18
C LYS A 122 -13.02 16.82 27.26
N ALA A 123 -12.79 17.70 26.27
CA ALA A 123 -13.84 18.12 25.35
C ALA A 123 -14.37 16.96 24.49
N ILE A 124 -13.53 15.98 24.18
CA ILE A 124 -13.94 14.71 23.54
C ILE A 124 -14.76 13.87 24.53
N GLU A 125 -14.30 13.70 25.77
CA GLU A 125 -15.01 12.93 26.80
C GLU A 125 -16.39 13.51 27.14
N ASP A 126 -16.51 14.85 27.16
CA ASP A 126 -17.80 15.54 27.36
C ASP A 126 -18.81 15.22 26.22
N LYS A 127 -18.37 14.55 25.15
CA LYS A 127 -19.14 14.12 23.98
C LYS A 127 -19.20 12.60 23.79
N HIS A 128 -18.73 11.80 24.74
CA HIS A 128 -18.61 10.35 24.58
C HIS A 128 -19.94 9.65 24.23
N GLU A 129 -21.07 10.07 24.81
CA GLU A 129 -22.41 9.52 24.51
C GLU A 129 -22.80 9.70 23.03
N ASP A 130 -22.38 10.79 22.40
CA ASP A 130 -22.65 11.07 20.99
C ASP A 130 -21.70 10.28 20.06
N MET A 131 -20.59 9.75 20.59
CA MET A 131 -19.49 9.18 19.80
C MET A 131 -19.26 7.68 20.03
N ASN A 132 -19.88 7.08 21.07
CA ASN A 132 -19.71 5.68 21.47
C ASN A 132 -18.24 5.31 21.82
N PHE A 133 -17.45 6.26 22.32
CA PHE A 133 -16.09 6.01 22.82
C PHE A 133 -15.67 7.00 23.90
N HIS A 134 -14.81 6.55 24.81
CA HIS A 134 -14.19 7.37 25.87
C HIS A 134 -12.83 7.92 25.44
N SER A 135 -12.41 9.00 26.08
CA SER A 135 -11.13 9.69 25.87
C SER A 135 -10.31 9.77 27.15
N ASP A 136 -9.14 9.13 27.15
CA ASP A 136 -8.22 9.09 28.28
C ASP A 136 -6.93 9.88 28.01
N ILE A 137 -6.45 10.61 29.03
CA ILE A 137 -5.21 11.41 28.95
C ILE A 137 -3.98 10.65 29.43
N GLU A 138 -2.83 10.98 28.82
CA GLU A 138 -1.49 10.67 29.32
C GLU A 138 -1.30 9.25 29.87
N VAL A 139 -1.71 8.24 29.10
CA VAL A 139 -1.50 6.86 29.50
C VAL A 139 0.00 6.55 29.45
N ARG A 140 0.64 6.72 30.60
CA ARG A 140 2.02 6.28 30.81
C ARG A 140 2.00 4.78 30.97
N MET A 141 2.69 4.10 30.06
CA MET A 141 3.05 2.70 30.23
C MET A 141 4.06 2.59 31.39
N ASN A 142 3.56 2.54 32.62
CA ASN A 142 4.37 2.28 33.80
C ASN A 142 4.65 0.78 33.87
N HIS A 143 5.74 0.33 33.25
CA HIS A 143 6.30 -0.96 33.61
C HIS A 143 7.09 -0.80 34.92
N GLU A 144 7.09 -1.82 35.78
CA GLU A 144 7.78 -1.81 37.08
C GLU A 144 9.30 -1.54 36.96
N ASP A 145 9.87 -1.72 35.77
CA ASP A 145 11.24 -1.36 35.43
C ASP A 145 11.39 0.14 35.15
N LYS A 146 11.58 0.91 36.23
CA LYS A 146 11.79 2.38 36.28
C LYS A 146 12.93 2.95 35.40
N ILE A 147 13.59 2.15 34.58
CA ILE A 147 14.87 2.50 33.94
C ILE A 147 14.66 3.17 32.58
N LYS A 148 13.52 2.98 31.89
CA LYS A 148 13.20 3.72 30.65
C LYS A 148 11.70 3.96 30.51
N PRO A 149 11.22 5.22 30.49
CA PRO A 149 9.82 5.49 30.18
C PRO A 149 9.51 5.02 28.75
N TYR A 150 8.63 4.03 28.64
CA TYR A 150 8.07 3.53 27.39
C TYR A 150 7.13 4.62 26.85
N GLY A 151 7.14 4.84 25.53
CA GLY A 151 6.51 6.00 24.88
C GLY A 151 5.19 6.46 25.51
N LYS A 152 5.06 7.77 25.71
CA LYS A 152 3.83 8.40 26.18
C LYS A 152 2.85 8.46 25.00
N ILE A 153 1.56 8.27 25.22
CA ILE A 153 0.52 8.72 24.29
C ILE A 153 -0.22 9.87 24.95
N ASP A 154 -0.54 10.90 24.16
CA ASP A 154 -1.21 12.07 24.69
C ASP A 154 -2.71 11.82 24.94
N ILE A 155 -3.44 11.21 23.98
CA ILE A 155 -4.86 10.86 24.10
C ILE A 155 -5.13 9.44 23.56
N LEU A 156 -5.89 8.63 24.29
CA LEU A 156 -6.43 7.34 23.83
C LEU A 156 -7.95 7.42 23.66
N LEU A 157 -8.47 6.93 22.53
CA LEU A 157 -9.90 6.77 22.30
C LEU A 157 -10.28 5.29 22.42
N THR A 158 -11.11 4.92 23.41
CA THR A 158 -11.39 3.53 23.81
C THR A 158 -12.88 3.19 23.79
N PRO A 159 -13.28 1.90 23.70
CA PRO A 159 -14.69 1.49 23.71
C PRO A 159 -15.47 1.93 24.95
N GLU A 160 -16.78 2.13 24.77
CA GLU A 160 -17.74 2.49 25.82
C GLU A 160 -17.86 1.43 26.93
N GLU A 161 -17.66 0.14 26.61
CA GLU A 161 -17.62 -0.95 27.59
C GLU A 161 -16.35 -0.84 28.48
N LYS A 162 -16.41 0.08 29.44
CA LYS A 162 -15.48 0.38 30.54
C LYS A 162 -14.05 -0.16 30.40
N ALA A 163 -13.15 0.79 30.12
CA ALA A 163 -11.69 0.71 30.20
C ALA A 163 -11.09 0.05 31.48
N SER A 164 -11.90 -0.24 32.50
CA SER A 164 -11.43 -0.85 33.75
C SER A 164 -11.36 -2.38 33.74
N GLU A 165 -12.04 -3.10 32.83
CA GLU A 165 -12.17 -4.57 32.97
C GLU A 165 -11.95 -5.42 31.70
N THR A 166 -12.08 -4.87 30.50
CA THR A 166 -12.00 -5.67 29.26
C THR A 166 -10.79 -5.33 28.37
N LYS A 167 -10.29 -6.37 27.69
CA LYS A 167 -9.10 -6.37 26.84
C LYS A 167 -9.46 -5.77 25.48
N SER A 168 -9.38 -4.46 25.30
CA SER A 168 -9.69 -3.87 23.99
C SER A 168 -8.57 -2.99 23.46
N THR A 169 -8.25 -3.18 22.18
CA THR A 169 -7.37 -2.27 21.46
C THR A 169 -8.09 -0.91 21.35
N PRO A 170 -7.45 0.24 21.60
CA PRO A 170 -8.10 1.54 21.40
C PRO A 170 -8.51 1.71 19.93
N PHE A 171 -9.55 2.50 19.68
CA PHE A 171 -9.96 2.86 18.31
C PHE A 171 -8.97 3.83 17.68
N ALA A 172 -8.47 4.78 18.47
CA ALA A 172 -7.48 5.74 18.03
C ALA A 172 -6.49 6.11 19.13
N ILE A 173 -5.30 6.51 18.72
CA ILE A 173 -4.30 7.17 19.55
C ILE A 173 -3.99 8.52 18.91
N ILE A 174 -3.97 9.59 19.70
CA ILE A 174 -3.70 10.95 19.22
C ILE A 174 -2.50 11.51 19.98
N ASP A 175 -1.46 11.87 19.24
CA ASP A 175 -0.27 12.54 19.77
C ASP A 175 -0.27 14.01 19.32
N VAL A 176 -0.21 14.92 20.30
CA VAL A 176 -0.36 16.38 20.10
C VAL A 176 0.99 17.06 20.25
N GLY A 177 1.46 17.75 19.22
CA GLY A 177 2.70 18.53 19.22
C GLY A 177 2.47 20.03 19.10
N ARG A 178 3.35 20.83 19.69
CA ARG A 178 3.28 22.31 19.66
C ARG A 178 4.05 23.00 18.55
N ASN A 179 4.83 22.26 17.79
CA ASN A 179 5.55 22.81 16.67
C ASN A 179 5.51 21.81 15.53
N ASP A 180 5.48 22.30 14.30
CA ASP A 180 5.53 21.46 13.11
C ASP A 180 6.78 20.57 13.08
N VAL A 181 7.88 21.05 13.67
CA VAL A 181 9.13 20.28 13.80
C VAL A 181 9.00 19.06 14.73
N ASP A 182 7.98 19.02 15.60
CA ASP A 182 7.72 17.90 16.50
C ASP A 182 6.98 16.74 15.80
N TRP A 183 6.51 16.90 14.56
CA TRP A 183 5.70 15.88 13.86
C TRP A 183 6.35 14.48 13.89
N TRP A 184 7.60 14.37 13.43
CA TRP A 184 8.27 13.07 13.34
C TRP A 184 8.61 12.49 14.70
N LYS A 185 8.85 13.36 15.68
CA LYS A 185 9.03 12.97 17.07
C LYS A 185 7.74 12.40 17.65
N LYS A 186 6.59 13.01 17.36
CA LYS A 186 5.27 12.52 17.76
C LYS A 186 4.91 11.22 17.04
N MET A 187 5.19 11.13 15.73
CA MET A 187 5.06 9.87 14.99
C MET A 187 5.94 8.75 15.58
N ASP A 188 7.23 9.01 15.85
CA ASP A 188 8.12 8.02 16.47
C ASP A 188 7.66 7.62 17.88
N GLN A 189 7.11 8.56 18.64
CA GLN A 189 6.46 8.30 19.94
C GLN A 189 5.28 7.33 19.79
N SER A 190 4.33 7.61 18.89
CA SER A 190 3.19 6.72 18.61
C SER A 190 3.65 5.34 18.12
N MET A 191 4.68 5.29 17.28
CA MET A 191 5.24 4.05 16.73
C MET A 191 5.89 3.17 17.79
N LYS A 192 6.61 3.79 18.74
CA LYS A 192 7.18 3.08 19.89
C LYS A 192 6.09 2.51 20.78
N TYR A 193 4.99 3.24 20.96
CA TYR A 193 3.83 2.74 21.67
C TYR A 193 3.22 1.51 20.97
N LEU A 194 2.97 1.59 19.66
CA LEU A 194 2.46 0.46 18.86
C LEU A 194 3.36 -0.78 18.88
N ALA A 195 4.66 -0.61 18.71
CA ALA A 195 5.61 -1.72 18.81
C ALA A 195 5.55 -2.36 20.21
N LYS A 196 5.49 -1.55 21.26
CA LYS A 196 5.40 -2.08 22.62
C LYS A 196 4.09 -2.85 22.85
N MET A 197 2.97 -2.33 22.35
CA MET A 197 1.70 -3.06 22.35
C MET A 197 1.81 -4.45 21.69
N GLY A 198 2.51 -4.53 20.55
CA GLY A 198 2.77 -5.82 19.89
C GLY A 198 3.67 -6.77 20.70
N SER A 199 4.65 -6.24 21.44
CA SER A 199 5.68 -7.05 22.11
C SER A 199 5.31 -7.54 23.53
N ASP A 200 4.53 -6.75 24.28
CA ASP A 200 4.23 -6.97 25.69
C ASP A 200 2.85 -7.57 25.93
N GLN A 201 2.76 -8.89 25.76
CA GLN A 201 1.50 -9.62 25.95
C GLN A 201 1.17 -9.92 27.41
N THR A 202 2.01 -9.48 28.37
CA THR A 202 1.77 -9.73 29.79
C THR A 202 0.72 -8.77 30.35
N ASP A 203 0.69 -7.53 29.86
CA ASP A 203 -0.40 -6.61 30.11
C ASP A 203 -1.46 -6.78 29.02
N ASN A 204 -2.58 -7.38 29.39
CA ASN A 204 -3.67 -7.62 28.46
C ASN A 204 -4.29 -6.33 27.90
N ARG A 205 -4.05 -5.17 28.52
CA ARG A 205 -4.49 -3.86 28.02
C ARG A 205 -3.68 -3.37 26.83
N LEU A 206 -2.49 -3.93 26.62
CA LEU A 206 -1.55 -3.51 25.60
C LEU A 206 -1.59 -4.38 24.35
N ARG A 207 -2.55 -5.30 24.21
CA ARG A 207 -2.56 -6.18 23.05
C ARG A 207 -2.98 -5.43 21.79
N PHE A 208 -2.11 -5.43 20.78
CA PHE A 208 -2.45 -4.95 19.44
C PHE A 208 -3.00 -6.09 18.58
N GLU A 209 -4.22 -6.51 18.89
CA GLU A 209 -4.92 -7.61 18.19
C GLU A 209 -5.88 -7.12 17.11
N GLU A 210 -6.28 -5.85 17.18
CA GLU A 210 -7.24 -5.23 16.26
C GLU A 210 -6.62 -4.01 15.58
N PRO A 211 -7.14 -3.58 14.41
CA PRO A 211 -6.69 -2.33 13.80
C PRO A 211 -7.05 -1.10 14.66
N LEU A 212 -6.27 -0.03 14.51
CA LEU A 212 -6.51 1.28 15.14
C LEU A 212 -6.07 2.45 14.26
N LEU A 213 -6.54 3.66 14.59
CA LEU A 213 -6.11 4.91 13.99
C LEU A 213 -4.96 5.55 14.79
N LEU A 214 -3.83 5.80 14.14
CA LEU A 214 -2.76 6.61 14.71
C LEU A 214 -2.87 8.02 14.15
N VAL A 215 -2.96 9.00 15.04
CA VAL A 215 -3.16 10.40 14.69
C VAL A 215 -2.01 11.24 15.23
N VAL A 216 -1.41 12.05 14.36
CA VAL A 216 -0.46 13.08 14.75
C VAL A 216 -1.08 14.45 14.46
N LEU A 217 -1.19 15.27 15.50
CA LEU A 217 -1.72 16.64 15.42
C LEU A 217 -0.62 17.60 15.87
N THR A 218 -0.12 18.47 14.99
CA THR A 218 0.81 19.55 15.38
C THR A 218 0.19 20.90 15.20
N ILE A 219 0.48 21.82 16.13
CA ILE A 219 -0.09 23.15 16.16
C ILE A 219 1.01 24.15 16.42
N GLU A 220 1.40 24.92 15.41
CA GLU A 220 2.33 26.03 15.56
C GLU A 220 1.52 27.31 15.82
N GLY A 221 1.62 27.81 17.06
CA GLY A 221 1.10 29.11 17.46
C GLY A 221 2.24 29.97 17.98
N GLY A 222 2.45 31.14 17.36
CA GLY A 222 3.56 32.04 17.69
C GLY A 222 3.70 32.25 19.20
N GLY A 223 4.84 31.85 19.77
CA GLY A 223 5.10 31.84 21.22
C GLY A 223 5.27 33.21 21.88
N GLY A 224 4.69 34.29 21.32
CA GLY A 224 4.69 35.64 21.86
C GLY A 224 3.34 36.34 21.63
N ALA A 225 3.02 37.34 22.43
CA ALA A 225 1.75 38.09 22.35
C ALA A 225 1.44 38.53 20.89
N PRO A 226 0.20 38.33 20.39
CA PRO A 226 -0.08 38.27 18.97
C PRO A 226 -0.21 39.66 18.32
N SER A 227 0.55 39.89 17.26
CA SER A 227 -0.02 40.49 16.05
C SER A 227 -0.42 39.32 15.16
N ASP A 228 -1.73 39.02 14.99
CA ASP A 228 -2.40 38.16 13.98
C ASP A 228 -1.58 37.10 13.18
N LYS A 229 -0.54 36.51 13.75
CA LYS A 229 0.36 35.61 13.04
C LYS A 229 -0.30 34.24 12.98
N GLU A 230 -0.69 33.92 11.75
CA GLU A 230 -0.89 32.63 11.12
C GLU A 230 -0.69 31.42 12.06
N LEU A 231 -1.80 30.97 12.65
CA LEU A 231 -1.92 29.62 13.20
C LEU A 231 -1.50 28.64 12.10
N LYS A 232 -0.76 27.57 12.44
CA LYS A 232 -0.59 26.43 11.52
C LYS A 232 -0.98 25.16 12.23
N VAL A 233 -1.89 24.41 11.64
CA VAL A 233 -2.33 23.11 12.15
C VAL A 233 -2.02 22.06 11.09
N ARG A 234 -1.38 20.97 11.52
CA ARG A 234 -1.19 19.77 10.71
C ARG A 234 -1.85 18.59 11.39
N LEU A 235 -2.53 17.78 10.60
CA LEU A 235 -3.19 16.58 11.04
C LEU A 235 -2.82 15.43 10.11
N GLY A 236 -2.45 14.28 10.65
CA GLY A 236 -2.10 13.10 9.88
C GLY A 236 -2.75 11.88 10.49
N VAL A 237 -3.49 11.15 9.69
CA VAL A 237 -4.29 10.00 10.12
C VAL A 237 -3.79 8.75 9.39
N PHE A 238 -3.34 7.79 10.18
CA PHE A 238 -2.75 6.55 9.74
C PHE A 238 -3.59 5.37 10.23
N PHE A 239 -3.88 4.43 9.33
CA PHE A 239 -4.50 3.17 9.68
C PHE A 239 -3.42 2.14 10.03
N CYS A 240 -3.46 1.64 11.26
CA CYS A 240 -2.52 0.63 11.74
C CYS A 240 -3.24 -0.71 11.82
N SER A 241 -2.70 -1.75 11.17
CA SER A 241 -3.24 -3.11 11.22
C SER A 241 -2.20 -4.14 11.65
N PRO A 242 -2.55 -5.09 12.54
CA PRO A 242 -1.68 -6.21 12.85
C PRO A 242 -1.52 -7.11 11.61
N LYS A 243 -0.30 -7.57 11.33
CA LYS A 243 0.01 -8.40 10.15
C LYS A 243 0.03 -9.89 10.46
N SER A 244 0.38 -10.26 11.69
CA SER A 244 0.43 -11.65 12.15
C SER A 244 0.38 -11.71 13.68
N THR A 245 0.40 -12.92 14.25
CA THR A 245 0.60 -13.15 15.68
C THR A 245 2.03 -12.82 16.16
N CYS A 246 2.96 -12.51 15.24
CA CYS A 246 4.31 -12.14 15.62
C CYS A 246 4.33 -10.75 16.29
N LYS A 247 5.04 -10.70 17.42
CA LYS A 247 5.39 -9.48 18.13
C LYS A 247 6.05 -8.49 17.13
N ASP A 248 5.58 -7.25 17.11
CA ASP A 248 6.06 -6.13 16.28
C ASP A 248 5.70 -6.13 14.79
N ASP A 249 4.89 -7.09 14.30
CA ASP A 249 4.51 -7.17 12.89
C ASP A 249 3.18 -6.45 12.63
N TYR A 250 3.26 -5.16 12.30
CA TYR A 250 2.11 -4.32 11.93
C TYR A 250 2.39 -3.49 10.68
N ARG A 251 1.32 -3.19 9.96
CA ARG A 251 1.29 -2.36 8.75
C ARG A 251 0.71 -1.00 9.08
N ILE A 252 1.17 0.01 8.35
CA ILE A 252 0.59 1.34 8.40
C ILE A 252 0.16 1.74 7.01
N SER A 253 -0.99 2.38 6.89
CA SER A 253 -1.44 3.03 5.66
C SER A 253 -1.78 4.49 6.00
N LEU A 254 -1.27 5.46 5.25
CA LEU A 254 -1.78 6.82 5.40
C LEU A 254 -3.19 6.85 4.82
N LEU A 255 -4.15 7.23 5.65
CA LEU A 255 -5.48 7.54 5.17
C LEU A 255 -5.47 8.99 4.70
N TRP A 256 -5.20 9.92 5.60
CA TRP A 256 -5.43 11.33 5.33
C TRP A 256 -4.38 12.22 5.97
N GLN A 257 -4.18 13.39 5.38
CA GLN A 257 -3.40 14.47 5.96
C GLN A 257 -4.04 15.81 5.62
N SER A 258 -3.98 16.73 6.56
CA SER A 258 -4.38 18.13 6.37
C SER A 258 -3.30 19.07 6.89
N HIS A 259 -3.15 20.19 6.20
CA HIS A 259 -2.34 21.32 6.63
C HIS A 259 -3.13 22.59 6.35
N THR A 260 -3.40 23.38 7.39
CA THR A 260 -4.18 24.60 7.25
C THR A 260 -3.71 25.66 8.23
N ASN A 261 -3.87 26.92 7.83
CA ASN A 261 -3.68 28.08 8.68
C ASN A 261 -5.00 28.67 9.21
N ASN A 262 -6.12 28.02 8.93
CA ASN A 262 -7.44 28.47 9.32
C ASN A 262 -7.97 27.59 10.45
N LEU A 263 -8.25 28.19 11.61
CA LEU A 263 -8.70 27.47 12.80
C LEU A 263 -10.03 26.73 12.56
N THR A 264 -10.98 27.36 11.88
CA THR A 264 -12.28 26.75 11.55
C THR A 264 -12.10 25.56 10.61
N LYS A 265 -11.23 25.65 9.59
CA LYS A 265 -10.91 24.50 8.73
C LYS A 265 -10.23 23.39 9.51
N ALA A 266 -9.26 23.71 10.37
CA ALA A 266 -8.62 22.73 11.25
C ALA A 266 -9.63 22.05 12.17
N SER A 267 -10.64 22.79 12.63
CA SER A 267 -11.68 22.28 13.51
C SER A 267 -12.66 21.36 12.80
N LYS A 268 -13.09 21.71 11.57
CA LYS A 268 -13.86 20.81 10.69
C LYS A 268 -13.07 19.52 10.40
N ASP A 269 -11.77 19.67 10.12
CA ASP A 269 -10.89 18.54 9.85
C ASP A 269 -10.74 17.60 11.07
N PHE A 270 -10.65 18.17 12.27
CA PHE A 270 -10.66 17.40 13.51
C PHE A 270 -12.03 16.75 13.78
N GLY A 271 -13.14 17.43 13.49
CA GLY A 271 -14.49 16.88 13.59
C GLY A 271 -14.68 15.66 12.69
N ARG A 272 -14.18 15.70 11.44
CA ARG A 272 -14.17 14.55 10.52
C ARG A 272 -13.43 13.34 11.10
N LEU A 273 -12.28 13.57 11.75
CA LEU A 273 -11.55 12.50 12.44
C LEU A 273 -12.39 11.85 13.54
N LEU A 274 -13.12 12.63 14.34
CA LEU A 274 -13.94 12.10 15.43
C LEU A 274 -15.13 11.27 14.89
N ARG A 275 -15.83 11.77 13.86
CA ARG A 275 -16.88 11.01 13.16
C ARG A 275 -16.35 9.70 12.58
N ALA A 276 -15.22 9.76 11.86
CA ALA A 276 -14.59 8.57 11.30
C ALA A 276 -14.16 7.57 12.39
N THR A 277 -13.71 8.05 13.54
CA THR A 277 -13.35 7.20 14.68
C THR A 277 -14.57 6.53 15.31
N SER A 278 -15.70 7.25 15.39
CA SER A 278 -16.97 6.72 15.89
C SER A 278 -17.50 5.62 14.96
N ASP A 279 -17.57 5.86 13.66
CA ASP A 279 -17.98 4.83 12.69
C ASP A 279 -17.00 3.65 12.65
N PHE A 280 -15.70 3.93 12.75
CA PHE A 280 -14.68 2.89 12.84
C PHE A 280 -14.92 1.96 14.03
N SER A 281 -15.36 2.50 15.18
CA SER A 281 -15.63 1.69 16.38
C SER A 281 -16.68 0.63 16.11
N ARG A 282 -17.76 1.00 15.41
CA ARG A 282 -18.88 0.12 15.04
C ARG A 282 -18.43 -0.90 14.00
N TRP A 283 -17.81 -0.44 12.92
CA TRP A 283 -17.36 -1.31 11.82
C TRP A 283 -16.30 -2.33 12.23
N ARG A 284 -15.53 -2.05 13.28
CA ARG A 284 -14.55 -2.97 13.83
C ARG A 284 -15.23 -4.16 14.52
N VAL A 285 -16.38 -3.95 15.16
CA VAL A 285 -17.13 -4.95 15.92
C VAL A 285 -18.11 -5.74 15.05
N ASP A 286 -18.73 -5.10 14.05
CA ASP A 286 -19.81 -5.68 13.22
C ASP A 286 -19.40 -6.92 12.38
N GLY A 287 -18.15 -7.36 12.47
CA GLY A 287 -17.61 -8.45 11.69
C GLY A 287 -17.51 -8.07 10.20
N GLN A 288 -16.77 -8.87 9.44
CA GLN A 288 -16.73 -8.68 7.99
C GLN A 288 -18.08 -9.08 7.40
N VAL A 289 -18.94 -8.08 7.19
CA VAL A 289 -20.06 -8.08 6.23
C VAL A 289 -19.62 -8.83 4.97
N ASN A 290 -20.39 -9.86 4.53
CA ASN A 290 -20.47 -10.62 3.25
C ASN A 290 -19.36 -10.52 2.18
N VAL A 291 -18.18 -10.07 2.55
CA VAL A 291 -17.12 -9.58 1.68
C VAL A 291 -15.85 -10.24 2.16
N ARG A 292 -15.34 -11.15 1.34
CA ARG A 292 -14.08 -11.81 1.64
C ARG A 292 -12.93 -10.98 1.08
N TRP A 293 -12.06 -10.54 1.96
CA TRP A 293 -10.88 -9.77 1.59
C TRP A 293 -9.62 -10.64 1.61
N GLU A 294 -8.95 -10.79 0.47
CA GLU A 294 -7.66 -11.49 0.37
C GLU A 294 -6.58 -10.51 -0.09
N TYR A 295 -5.61 -10.22 0.78
CA TYR A 295 -4.48 -9.36 0.45
C TYR A 295 -3.51 -10.10 -0.48
N LEU A 296 -3.41 -9.64 -1.73
CA LEU A 296 -2.62 -10.27 -2.79
C LEU A 296 -1.20 -9.69 -2.90
N GLY A 297 -0.97 -8.48 -2.41
CA GLY A 297 0.35 -7.85 -2.43
C GLY A 297 0.32 -6.36 -2.09
N PRO A 298 1.47 -5.67 -2.13
CA PRO A 298 1.64 -4.29 -1.65
C PRO A 298 0.63 -3.26 -2.14
N ASN A 299 0.06 -3.44 -3.33
CA ASN A 299 -0.87 -2.52 -3.98
C ASN A 299 -2.12 -3.25 -4.52
N CYS A 300 -2.39 -4.48 -4.05
CA CYS A 300 -3.38 -5.35 -4.67
C CYS A 300 -4.10 -6.21 -3.63
N CYS A 301 -5.42 -6.32 -3.76
CA CYS A 301 -6.22 -7.29 -3.02
C CYS A 301 -7.32 -7.87 -3.91
N LYS A 302 -7.81 -9.05 -3.53
CA LYS A 302 -9.03 -9.65 -4.06
C LYS A 302 -10.15 -9.36 -3.09
N VAL A 303 -11.31 -9.04 -3.65
CA VAL A 303 -12.55 -8.86 -2.92
C VAL A 303 -13.58 -9.80 -3.53
N GLU A 304 -14.11 -10.70 -2.72
CA GLU A 304 -15.27 -11.52 -3.08
C GLU A 304 -16.49 -10.94 -2.41
N PHE A 305 -17.59 -10.79 -3.13
CA PHE A 305 -18.84 -10.23 -2.62
C PHE A 305 -20.04 -10.90 -3.30
N ASP A 306 -21.18 -10.87 -2.63
CA ASP A 306 -22.45 -11.29 -3.22
C ASP A 306 -23.05 -10.12 -4.02
N GLN A 307 -23.43 -10.38 -5.26
CA GLN A 307 -24.26 -9.47 -6.05
C GLN A 307 -25.35 -10.31 -6.74
N ASP A 308 -26.61 -10.02 -6.40
CA ASP A 308 -27.80 -10.71 -6.91
C ASP A 308 -27.82 -12.23 -6.63
N GLY A 309 -27.29 -12.66 -5.48
CA GLY A 309 -27.19 -14.08 -5.11
C GLY A 309 -26.07 -14.82 -5.83
N GLN A 310 -25.20 -14.11 -6.55
CA GLN A 310 -24.02 -14.66 -7.21
C GLN A 310 -22.75 -14.15 -6.56
N GLN A 311 -21.88 -15.07 -6.15
CA GLN A 311 -20.55 -14.72 -5.67
C GLN A 311 -19.70 -14.19 -6.83
N LYS A 312 -19.34 -12.91 -6.76
CA LYS A 312 -18.44 -12.25 -7.69
C LYS A 312 -17.10 -11.99 -7.04
N SER A 313 -16.09 -11.73 -7.86
CA SER A 313 -14.75 -11.38 -7.39
C SER A 313 -14.15 -10.27 -8.22
N LYS A 314 -13.59 -9.28 -7.54
CA LYS A 314 -12.82 -8.19 -8.15
C LYS A 314 -11.40 -8.20 -7.58
N VAL A 315 -10.48 -7.62 -8.34
CA VAL A 315 -9.13 -7.29 -7.90
C VAL A 315 -9.05 -5.78 -7.77
N LEU A 316 -8.75 -5.28 -6.58
CA LEU A 316 -8.51 -3.87 -6.37
C LEU A 316 -7.03 -3.56 -6.53
N ARG A 317 -6.73 -2.44 -7.17
CA ARG A 317 -5.38 -1.94 -7.41
C ARG A 317 -5.27 -0.51 -6.95
N SER A 318 -4.26 -0.23 -6.13
CA SER A 318 -3.99 1.13 -5.64
C SER A 318 -2.80 1.76 -6.36
N TYR A 319 -3.02 2.94 -6.91
CA TYR A 319 -2.00 3.83 -7.46
C TYR A 319 -1.83 5.00 -6.50
N ASP A 320 -0.93 4.83 -5.54
CA ASP A 320 -0.68 5.80 -4.49
C ASP A 320 0.57 6.62 -4.79
N THR A 321 0.37 7.79 -5.40
CA THR A 321 1.45 8.72 -5.75
C THR A 321 1.85 9.64 -4.59
N ARG A 322 1.14 9.57 -3.45
CA ARG A 322 1.50 10.30 -2.21
C ARG A 322 2.84 9.80 -1.64
N PHE A 323 3.11 8.51 -1.81
CA PHE A 323 4.32 7.86 -1.25
C PHE A 323 5.30 7.40 -2.31
N ARG A 324 4.82 7.14 -3.52
CA ARG A 324 5.59 6.46 -4.54
C ARG A 324 5.66 7.31 -5.79
N SER A 325 6.88 7.64 -6.21
CA SER A 325 7.16 8.16 -7.55
C SER A 325 7.07 7.06 -8.62
N THR A 326 6.23 6.04 -8.42
CA THR A 326 6.11 4.96 -9.40
C THR A 326 5.48 5.53 -10.65
N GLN A 327 6.16 5.37 -11.80
CA GLN A 327 5.65 5.73 -13.14
C GLN A 327 4.49 4.81 -13.60
N ARG A 328 3.70 4.28 -12.66
CA ARG A 328 2.55 3.44 -12.96
C ARG A 328 1.38 4.30 -13.40
N ARG A 329 0.57 3.79 -14.32
CA ARG A 329 -0.57 4.53 -14.87
C ARG A 329 -1.84 3.70 -14.82
N SER A 330 -2.94 4.38 -14.52
CA SER A 330 -4.29 3.80 -14.53
C SER A 330 -4.98 3.86 -15.88
N GLU A 331 -4.47 4.69 -16.81
CA GLU A 331 -5.17 5.08 -18.05
C GLU A 331 -5.80 3.91 -18.80
N ILE A 332 -5.11 2.76 -18.90
CA ILE A 332 -5.63 1.57 -19.59
C ILE A 332 -6.93 1.05 -18.96
N TYR A 333 -7.00 1.06 -17.64
CA TYR A 333 -8.17 0.59 -16.92
C TYR A 333 -9.36 1.52 -17.15
N GLU A 334 -9.13 2.82 -17.26
CA GLU A 334 -10.20 3.81 -17.47
C GLU A 334 -10.87 3.68 -18.85
N HIS A 335 -10.24 2.99 -19.81
CA HIS A 335 -10.76 2.84 -21.16
C HIS A 335 -11.66 1.62 -21.38
N SER A 336 -11.67 0.65 -20.48
CA SER A 336 -12.48 -0.55 -20.64
C SER A 336 -13.66 -0.56 -19.67
N SER A 337 -14.86 -0.82 -20.21
CA SER A 337 -16.10 -0.90 -19.45
C SER A 337 -16.13 -2.04 -18.43
N GLU A 338 -15.17 -2.97 -18.47
CA GLU A 338 -15.04 -4.03 -17.47
C GLU A 338 -14.40 -3.53 -16.16
N TYR A 339 -13.80 -2.35 -16.18
CA TYR A 339 -13.11 -1.76 -15.03
C TYR A 339 -13.94 -0.65 -14.41
N GLU A 340 -13.77 -0.52 -13.10
CA GLU A 340 -14.60 0.34 -12.28
C GLU A 340 -13.68 1.17 -11.38
N LYS A 341 -13.93 2.48 -11.37
CA LYS A 341 -13.15 3.44 -10.62
C LYS A 341 -13.79 3.62 -9.25
N LEU A 342 -13.20 3.02 -8.22
CA LEU A 342 -13.79 3.02 -6.87
C LEU A 342 -13.52 4.30 -6.10
N SER A 343 -12.31 4.84 -6.22
CA SER A 343 -11.92 5.99 -5.39
C SER A 343 -10.87 6.84 -6.09
N ILE A 344 -11.13 8.14 -6.09
CA ILE A 344 -10.13 9.17 -6.36
C ILE A 344 -10.06 10.02 -5.12
N VAL A 345 -8.88 10.03 -4.52
CA VAL A 345 -8.56 11.03 -3.52
C VAL A 345 -7.62 12.03 -4.18
N PRO A 346 -8.12 13.18 -4.66
CA PRO A 346 -7.25 14.24 -5.16
C PRO A 346 -6.37 14.76 -4.02
N THR A 347 -5.11 15.08 -4.34
CA THR A 347 -4.31 15.92 -3.43
C THR A 347 -4.85 17.35 -3.41
N LEU A 348 -4.47 18.06 -2.34
CA LEU A 348 -4.63 19.51 -2.16
C LEU A 348 -4.42 20.27 -3.48
N SER A 349 -5.28 21.25 -3.72
CA SER A 349 -5.25 22.09 -4.92
C SER A 349 -3.96 22.91 -4.99
N ASP A 350 -3.52 23.33 -6.20
CA ASP A 350 -2.31 24.14 -6.37
C ASP A 350 -2.34 25.45 -5.55
N GLN A 351 -3.53 26.00 -5.26
CA GLN A 351 -3.71 27.18 -4.40
C GLN A 351 -3.37 26.93 -2.93
N GLU A 352 -3.50 25.68 -2.45
CA GLU A 352 -3.14 25.30 -1.07
C GLU A 352 -1.61 25.07 -0.93
N LEU A 353 -0.85 25.13 -2.03
CA LEU A 353 0.58 24.84 -2.07
C LEU A 353 1.49 26.08 -2.00
N GLU A 354 0.98 27.27 -2.28
CA GLU A 354 1.80 28.49 -2.48
C GLU A 354 2.49 29.03 -1.20
N GLY A 355 2.29 28.43 -0.03
CA GLY A 355 2.92 28.84 1.23
C GLY A 355 3.87 27.82 1.88
N ALA A 356 4.12 26.68 1.24
CA ALA A 356 4.69 25.53 1.94
C ALA A 356 6.20 25.31 1.69
N ASP A 357 6.99 25.46 2.76
CA ASP A 357 8.45 25.32 2.80
C ASP A 357 8.90 23.95 2.26
N HIS A 358 9.65 23.97 1.15
CA HIS A 358 10.17 22.81 0.41
C HIS A 358 11.01 21.85 1.25
N ASN A 359 11.55 22.28 2.39
CA ASN A 359 12.35 21.43 3.28
C ASN A 359 11.53 20.66 4.33
N SER A 360 10.23 20.93 4.47
CA SER A 360 9.38 20.35 5.53
C SER A 360 8.47 19.20 5.07
N TRP A 361 8.51 18.84 3.79
CA TRP A 361 7.54 17.91 3.22
C TRP A 361 7.80 16.46 3.64
N LEU A 362 6.90 15.96 4.48
CA LEU A 362 6.73 14.53 4.76
C LEU A 362 6.50 13.74 3.47
N TRP A 363 5.72 14.32 2.56
CA TRP A 363 5.25 13.74 1.30
C TRP A 363 5.18 14.86 0.27
N PRO A 364 5.44 14.62 -1.03
CA PRO A 364 5.26 15.66 -2.01
C PRO A 364 3.83 16.20 -1.95
N PRO A 365 3.63 17.51 -2.14
CA PRO A 365 2.29 18.12 -2.23
C PRO A 365 1.41 17.50 -3.29
N ARG A 366 2.07 16.89 -4.26
CA ARG A 366 1.52 16.38 -5.50
C ARG A 366 1.48 14.87 -5.36
N GLY A 367 0.28 14.32 -5.34
CA GLY A 367 0.06 12.89 -5.42
C GLY A 367 -1.36 12.51 -5.02
N GLY A 368 -2.10 11.88 -5.93
CA GLY A 368 -3.38 11.27 -5.60
C GLY A 368 -3.23 9.83 -5.12
N LEU A 369 -4.28 9.33 -4.49
CA LEU A 369 -4.57 7.92 -4.42
C LEU A 369 -5.71 7.61 -5.39
N LEU A 370 -5.48 6.65 -6.27
CA LEU A 370 -6.49 6.08 -7.14
C LEU A 370 -6.64 4.59 -6.86
N VAL A 371 -7.86 4.15 -6.60
CA VAL A 371 -8.19 2.72 -6.47
C VAL A 371 -9.08 2.31 -7.64
N ILE A 372 -8.66 1.25 -8.33
CA ILE A 372 -9.37 0.67 -9.47
C ILE A 372 -9.77 -0.75 -9.13
N ALA A 373 -11.00 -1.10 -9.43
CA ALA A 373 -11.49 -2.46 -9.44
C ALA A 373 -11.41 -3.06 -10.84
N ALA A 374 -10.82 -4.24 -10.93
CA ALA A 374 -10.70 -5.04 -12.13
C ALA A 374 -11.36 -6.41 -11.96
N PRO A 375 -11.81 -7.07 -13.03
CA PRO A 375 -12.28 -8.45 -12.93
C PRO A 375 -11.20 -9.37 -12.36
N TYR A 376 -11.55 -10.16 -11.34
CA TYR A 376 -10.70 -11.27 -10.91
C TYR A 376 -10.78 -12.40 -11.92
N ARG A 377 -9.62 -12.91 -12.36
CA ARG A 377 -9.54 -14.06 -13.26
C ARG A 377 -8.87 -15.21 -12.49
N GLU A 378 -9.57 -16.33 -12.38
CA GLU A 378 -9.02 -17.56 -11.81
C GLU A 378 -8.37 -18.41 -12.89
N GLY A 379 -7.19 -18.97 -12.61
CA GLY A 379 -6.49 -19.80 -13.58
C GLY A 379 -5.04 -20.04 -13.23
N ARG A 380 -4.23 -20.32 -14.25
CA ARG A 380 -2.79 -20.63 -14.13
C ARG A 380 -1.98 -19.63 -14.93
N HIS A 381 -0.75 -19.35 -14.52
CA HIS A 381 0.16 -18.46 -15.28
C HIS A 381 0.83 -19.12 -16.49
N PHE A 382 0.42 -20.35 -16.84
CA PHE A 382 0.92 -21.06 -18.00
C PHE A 382 -0.18 -21.77 -18.77
N ALA A 383 -0.04 -21.79 -20.10
CA ALA A 383 -0.97 -22.48 -20.97
C ALA A 383 -0.79 -24.01 -20.90
N LYS A 384 -1.91 -24.76 -20.96
CA LYS A 384 -1.89 -26.24 -21.18
C LYS A 384 -1.87 -26.61 -22.66
N THR A 385 -2.41 -25.74 -23.50
CA THR A 385 -2.57 -25.98 -24.94
C THR A 385 -2.05 -24.78 -25.72
N PRO A 386 -1.50 -24.99 -26.93
CA PRO A 386 -1.06 -23.88 -27.78
C PRO A 386 -2.20 -22.90 -28.13
N ALA A 387 -3.43 -23.40 -28.28
CA ALA A 387 -4.58 -22.59 -28.67
C ALA A 387 -4.91 -21.49 -27.63
N ALA A 388 -4.57 -21.71 -26.36
CA ALA A 388 -4.84 -20.74 -25.29
C ALA A 388 -4.04 -19.43 -25.42
N PHE A 389 -3.00 -19.39 -26.27
CA PHE A 389 -2.27 -18.15 -26.58
C PHE A 389 -3.00 -17.25 -27.59
N ILE A 390 -3.97 -17.76 -28.35
CA ILE A 390 -4.65 -16.99 -29.40
C ILE A 390 -5.49 -15.84 -28.79
N PRO A 391 -6.28 -16.06 -27.74
CA PRO A 391 -6.99 -14.97 -27.05
C PRO A 391 -6.06 -13.84 -26.57
N ILE A 392 -4.89 -14.17 -26.01
CA ILE A 392 -3.87 -13.20 -25.59
C ILE A 392 -3.40 -12.32 -26.77
N ILE A 393 -3.14 -12.92 -27.93
CA ILE A 393 -2.72 -12.17 -29.12
C ILE A 393 -3.84 -11.24 -29.58
N ASN A 394 -5.09 -11.71 -29.59
CA ASN A 394 -6.25 -10.90 -29.98
C ASN A 394 -6.46 -9.72 -29.02
N GLU A 395 -6.31 -9.95 -27.72
CA GLU A 395 -6.41 -8.92 -26.69
C GLU A 395 -5.33 -7.85 -26.88
N LEU A 396 -4.08 -8.26 -27.14
CA LEU A 396 -3.00 -7.31 -27.42
C LEU A 396 -3.25 -6.50 -28.69
N GLU A 397 -3.72 -7.13 -29.77
CA GLU A 397 -4.08 -6.41 -31.00
C GLU A 397 -5.18 -5.38 -30.75
N LYS A 398 -6.21 -5.75 -29.96
CA LYS A 398 -7.27 -4.80 -29.57
C LYS A 398 -6.69 -3.62 -28.79
N LEU A 399 -5.90 -3.90 -27.74
CA LEU A 399 -5.24 -2.87 -26.92
C LEU A 399 -4.38 -1.93 -27.78
N HIS A 400 -3.62 -2.48 -28.73
CA HIS A 400 -2.79 -1.72 -29.64
C HIS A 400 -3.60 -0.90 -30.64
N ASN A 401 -4.73 -1.42 -31.14
CA ASN A 401 -5.61 -0.69 -32.03
C ASN A 401 -6.25 0.52 -31.33
N GLU A 402 -6.50 0.41 -30.03
CA GLU A 402 -6.97 1.51 -29.17
C GLU A 402 -5.85 2.51 -28.82
N GLY A 403 -4.61 2.23 -29.23
CA GLY A 403 -3.47 3.13 -29.04
C GLY A 403 -2.75 2.95 -27.70
N PHE A 404 -2.93 1.80 -27.03
CA PHE A 404 -2.28 1.47 -25.78
C PHE A 404 -1.13 0.47 -25.97
N VAL A 405 -0.26 0.39 -24.97
CA VAL A 405 0.76 -0.65 -24.80
C VAL A 405 0.67 -1.22 -23.39
N HIS A 406 0.98 -2.50 -23.21
CA HIS A 406 0.94 -3.16 -21.90
C HIS A 406 2.22 -2.91 -21.08
N GLY A 407 3.39 -2.96 -21.72
CA GLY A 407 4.68 -2.60 -21.13
C GLY A 407 5.39 -3.65 -20.29
N ASP A 408 4.71 -4.66 -19.75
CA ASP A 408 5.30 -5.73 -18.90
C ASP A 408 4.63 -7.10 -19.11
N ILE A 409 4.55 -7.56 -20.36
CA ILE A 409 4.03 -8.91 -20.67
C ILE A 409 5.06 -9.96 -20.24
N ARG A 410 4.64 -10.88 -19.37
CA ARG A 410 5.45 -11.99 -18.82
C ARG A 410 4.53 -13.06 -18.23
N GLY A 411 5.07 -14.19 -17.79
CA GLY A 411 4.31 -15.32 -17.26
C GLY A 411 3.29 -14.91 -16.18
N PHE A 412 3.73 -14.19 -15.14
CA PHE A 412 2.82 -13.75 -14.06
C PHE A 412 1.79 -12.70 -14.47
N ASN A 413 2.00 -12.04 -15.61
CA ASN A 413 1.05 -11.05 -16.14
C ASN A 413 0.12 -11.69 -17.19
N THR A 414 -0.02 -13.01 -17.14
CA THR A 414 -1.00 -13.79 -17.90
C THR A 414 -1.73 -14.77 -17.00
N VAL A 415 -3.00 -15.05 -17.34
CA VAL A 415 -3.82 -16.07 -16.69
C VAL A 415 -4.47 -16.92 -17.76
N PHE A 416 -4.46 -18.23 -17.58
CA PHE A 416 -5.08 -19.21 -18.46
C PHE A 416 -6.05 -20.08 -17.66
N THR A 417 -7.29 -20.21 -18.14
CA THR A 417 -8.26 -21.13 -17.54
C THR A 417 -8.06 -22.55 -18.05
N ASP A 418 -8.46 -23.51 -17.23
CA ASP A 418 -8.58 -24.90 -17.67
C ASP A 418 -9.75 -25.10 -18.64
N GLU A 419 -10.79 -24.28 -18.50
CA GLU A 419 -11.98 -24.31 -19.34
C GLU A 419 -11.80 -23.43 -20.58
N GLY A 420 -12.17 -23.95 -21.75
CA GLY A 420 -12.32 -23.18 -22.99
C GLY A 420 -11.04 -22.76 -23.71
N ASN A 421 -9.83 -23.09 -23.22
CA ASN A 421 -8.56 -22.56 -23.76
C ASN A 421 -8.55 -21.01 -23.79
N HIS A 422 -9.01 -20.37 -22.74
CA HIS A 422 -9.00 -18.92 -22.64
C HIS A 422 -7.73 -18.45 -21.92
N GLY A 423 -7.22 -17.31 -22.37
CA GLY A 423 -6.07 -16.64 -21.78
C GLY A 423 -6.34 -15.14 -21.73
N TRP A 424 -5.92 -14.49 -20.64
CA TRP A 424 -6.04 -13.05 -20.41
C TRP A 424 -4.68 -12.41 -20.10
N LEU A 425 -4.48 -11.21 -20.60
CA LEU A 425 -3.46 -10.28 -20.12
C LEU A 425 -3.98 -9.60 -18.84
N ILE A 426 -3.11 -9.46 -17.85
CA ILE A 426 -3.42 -8.78 -16.59
C ILE A 426 -2.25 -7.86 -16.21
N ASP A 427 -2.43 -7.02 -15.19
CA ASP A 427 -1.36 -6.15 -14.66
C ASP A 427 -0.81 -5.15 -15.70
N PHE A 428 -1.63 -4.15 -16.01
CA PHE A 428 -1.31 -3.07 -16.95
C PHE A 428 -0.56 -1.91 -16.28
N ASP A 429 0.03 -2.12 -15.10
CA ASP A 429 0.66 -1.08 -14.27
C ASP A 429 1.73 -0.27 -15.02
N PHE A 430 2.44 -0.88 -15.99
CA PHE A 430 3.47 -0.22 -16.82
C PHE A 430 2.95 0.25 -18.19
N GLY A 431 1.69 -0.02 -18.49
CA GLY A 431 1.09 0.32 -19.75
C GLY A 431 0.56 1.76 -19.78
N GLY A 432 0.12 2.20 -20.95
CA GLY A 432 -0.49 3.50 -21.12
C GLY A 432 -0.66 3.88 -22.58
N LYS A 433 -1.19 5.07 -22.83
CA LYS A 433 -1.42 5.56 -24.20
C LYS A 433 -0.10 5.85 -24.91
N VAL A 434 0.04 5.37 -26.14
CA VAL A 434 1.22 5.62 -26.98
C VAL A 434 1.16 7.05 -27.53
N ASN A 435 1.79 7.98 -26.84
CA ASN A 435 1.89 9.38 -27.27
C ASN A 435 3.22 10.02 -26.82
N LYS A 436 3.38 11.35 -27.00
CA LYS A 436 4.61 12.07 -26.63
C LYS A 436 4.91 12.05 -25.12
N ALA A 437 3.88 12.02 -24.29
CA ALA A 437 3.99 11.85 -22.84
C ALA A 437 3.71 10.39 -22.42
N GLY A 438 3.84 9.43 -23.35
CA GLY A 438 3.47 8.04 -23.16
C GLY A 438 4.33 7.32 -22.11
N PRO A 439 4.02 6.06 -21.82
CA PRO A 439 4.75 5.28 -20.82
C PRO A 439 6.22 5.11 -21.21
N VAL A 440 7.09 5.15 -20.21
CA VAL A 440 8.54 4.90 -20.33
C VAL A 440 8.94 3.79 -19.37
N TYR A 441 10.04 3.11 -19.65
CA TYR A 441 10.59 2.12 -18.73
C TYR A 441 11.21 2.78 -17.49
N PRO A 442 10.93 2.30 -16.26
CA PRO A 442 11.53 2.86 -15.06
C PRO A 442 13.02 2.47 -14.89
N ASP A 443 13.71 3.14 -13.96
CA ASP A 443 15.06 2.74 -13.50
C ASP A 443 15.08 1.26 -13.12
N GLY A 444 16.15 0.56 -13.47
CA GLY A 444 16.35 -0.85 -13.14
C GLY A 444 15.37 -1.83 -13.80
N TYR A 445 14.53 -1.40 -14.75
CA TYR A 445 13.52 -2.26 -15.37
C TYR A 445 14.14 -3.43 -16.15
N LYS A 446 15.23 -3.17 -16.88
CA LYS A 446 15.88 -4.14 -17.76
C LYS A 446 16.63 -5.20 -16.95
N ARG A 447 15.98 -6.33 -16.70
CA ARG A 447 16.56 -7.49 -16.02
C ARG A 447 15.94 -8.79 -16.53
N HIS A 448 16.64 -9.89 -16.27
CA HIS A 448 16.10 -11.22 -16.50
C HIS A 448 15.31 -11.68 -15.28
N LEU A 449 14.10 -12.18 -15.51
CA LEU A 449 13.25 -12.82 -14.51
C LEU A 449 12.99 -14.25 -14.96
N GLY A 450 12.80 -15.18 -14.01
CA GLY A 450 12.50 -16.57 -14.37
C GLY A 450 11.15 -16.74 -15.09
N ASP A 451 10.23 -15.78 -14.97
CA ASP A 451 8.93 -15.77 -15.66
C ASP A 451 8.91 -14.93 -16.95
N GLY A 452 10.02 -14.30 -17.34
CA GLY A 452 10.06 -13.47 -18.53
C GLY A 452 11.27 -12.56 -18.65
N LYS A 453 11.47 -11.99 -19.83
CA LYS A 453 12.58 -11.09 -20.12
C LYS A 453 12.10 -9.66 -20.28
N ARG A 454 12.48 -8.78 -19.35
CA ARG A 454 12.23 -7.34 -19.48
C ARG A 454 13.23 -6.69 -20.41
N ILE A 455 12.71 -5.94 -21.39
CA ILE A 455 13.50 -5.16 -22.34
C ILE A 455 13.31 -3.66 -22.12
N GLY A 456 13.96 -2.86 -22.96
CA GLY A 456 13.99 -1.42 -22.82
C GLY A 456 15.22 -0.94 -22.08
N LYS A 457 15.53 0.34 -22.25
CA LYS A 457 16.42 1.07 -21.34
C LYS A 457 15.53 1.99 -20.52
N GLU A 458 15.95 2.31 -19.32
CA GLU A 458 15.31 3.34 -18.49
C GLU A 458 15.05 4.61 -19.32
N GLU A 459 13.92 5.28 -19.06
CA GLU A 459 13.42 6.49 -19.73
C GLU A 459 13.08 6.32 -21.22
N ASN A 460 13.44 5.21 -21.86
CA ASN A 460 12.97 4.92 -23.20
C ASN A 460 11.46 4.67 -23.18
N ARG A 461 10.79 5.19 -24.20
CA ARG A 461 9.36 4.94 -24.41
C ARG A 461 9.07 3.47 -24.63
N ILE A 462 7.93 3.05 -24.14
CA ILE A 462 7.36 1.75 -24.42
C ILE A 462 6.60 1.84 -25.75
N GLU A 463 6.93 0.95 -26.69
CA GLU A 463 6.34 0.91 -28.03
C GLU A 463 5.62 -0.43 -28.25
N LYS A 464 4.63 -0.44 -29.16
CA LYS A 464 3.81 -1.62 -29.48
C LYS A 464 4.63 -2.86 -29.81
N TRP A 465 5.74 -2.71 -30.53
CA TRP A 465 6.58 -3.86 -30.87
C TRP A 465 7.29 -4.46 -29.66
N HIS A 466 7.50 -3.71 -28.57
CA HIS A 466 8.05 -4.24 -27.33
C HIS A 466 7.12 -5.29 -26.71
N ASP A 467 5.81 -5.04 -26.73
CA ASP A 467 4.82 -6.01 -26.23
C ASP A 467 4.82 -7.30 -27.08
N PHE A 468 4.92 -7.18 -28.40
CA PHE A 468 5.03 -8.36 -29.28
C PHE A 468 6.33 -9.13 -29.10
N TYR A 469 7.45 -8.44 -28.84
CA TYR A 469 8.69 -9.07 -28.45
C TYR A 469 8.50 -9.85 -27.14
N ALA A 470 7.85 -9.24 -26.15
CA ALA A 470 7.58 -9.85 -24.86
C ALA A 470 6.64 -11.06 -24.98
N LEU A 471 5.60 -11.02 -25.83
CA LEU A 471 4.79 -12.18 -26.19
C LEU A 471 5.60 -13.30 -26.82
N GLY A 472 6.53 -12.98 -27.72
CA GLY A 472 7.44 -13.98 -28.29
C GLY A 472 8.26 -14.71 -27.21
N ASN A 473 8.77 -13.98 -26.23
CA ASN A 473 9.50 -14.57 -25.10
C ASN A 473 8.57 -15.39 -24.20
N LEU A 474 7.37 -14.88 -23.92
CA LEU A 474 6.35 -15.63 -23.17
C LEU A 474 6.09 -16.99 -23.83
N PHE A 475 5.83 -17.00 -25.14
CA PHE A 475 5.45 -18.23 -25.84
C PHE A 475 6.60 -19.22 -26.00
N PHE A 476 7.83 -18.75 -26.27
CA PHE A 476 8.92 -19.63 -26.70
C PHE A 476 10.07 -19.76 -25.69
N SER A 477 10.13 -18.90 -24.67
CA SER A 477 11.13 -18.97 -23.60
C SER A 477 10.52 -19.41 -22.27
N SER A 478 9.30 -18.99 -21.96
CA SER A 478 8.63 -19.36 -20.70
C SER A 478 7.81 -20.64 -20.82
N HIS A 479 7.56 -21.14 -22.03
CA HIS A 479 6.77 -22.33 -22.28
C HIS A 479 7.49 -23.33 -23.19
N GLU A 480 7.33 -24.61 -22.88
CA GLU A 480 7.81 -25.74 -23.67
C GLU A 480 6.62 -26.42 -24.37
N PHE A 481 6.72 -26.54 -25.70
CA PHE A 481 5.75 -27.28 -26.51
C PHE A 481 6.11 -28.76 -26.48
N VAL A 482 5.20 -29.59 -25.96
CA VAL A 482 5.39 -31.03 -25.81
C VAL A 482 4.41 -31.77 -26.70
N GLU A 483 4.95 -32.68 -27.49
CA GLU A 483 4.13 -33.55 -28.32
C GLU A 483 3.31 -34.49 -27.43
N GLY A 484 1.99 -34.57 -27.63
CA GLY A 484 1.13 -35.36 -26.76
C GLY A 484 1.33 -36.88 -26.86
N ASP A 485 1.29 -37.57 -25.72
CA ASP A 485 1.37 -39.03 -25.60
C ASP A 485 0.09 -39.78 -26.05
N GLY A 486 -0.90 -39.07 -26.60
CA GLY A 486 -2.22 -39.59 -27.00
C GLY A 486 -2.21 -40.83 -27.91
N LYS A 487 -2.25 -41.99 -27.27
CA LYS A 487 -2.81 -43.33 -27.59
C LYS A 487 -3.51 -43.50 -28.95
N SER A 488 -2.72 -43.67 -30.00
CA SER A 488 -3.04 -44.51 -31.16
C SER A 488 -1.75 -44.73 -31.94
N GLN A 489 -0.96 -45.73 -31.53
CA GLN A 489 0.29 -46.08 -32.23
C GLN A 489 0.06 -46.45 -33.71
N TRP A 490 -1.15 -46.85 -34.08
CA TRP A 490 -1.47 -47.33 -35.42
C TRP A 490 -1.76 -46.21 -36.43
N PHE A 491 -2.54 -45.18 -36.07
CA PHE A 491 -2.71 -43.98 -36.92
C PHE A 491 -1.41 -43.14 -37.02
N ARG A 492 -0.52 -43.23 -36.01
CA ARG A 492 0.76 -42.51 -35.97
C ARG A 492 1.77 -42.98 -37.03
N ARG A 493 1.69 -44.23 -37.52
CA ARG A 493 2.71 -44.79 -38.42
C ARG A 493 2.53 -44.42 -39.89
N ILE A 494 1.30 -44.18 -40.35
CA ILE A 494 1.02 -44.04 -41.80
C ILE A 494 1.11 -42.57 -42.27
N PHE A 495 0.80 -41.58 -41.43
CA PHE A 495 0.74 -40.16 -41.86
C PHE A 495 1.55 -39.15 -41.02
N ALA A 496 2.18 -39.56 -39.90
CA ALA A 496 2.61 -38.59 -38.88
C ALA A 496 4.10 -38.19 -38.90
N ALA A 497 5.01 -39.01 -39.43
CA ALA A 497 6.45 -38.72 -39.30
C ALA A 497 6.92 -37.49 -40.08
N ALA A 498 6.36 -37.25 -41.27
CA ALA A 498 6.69 -36.09 -42.11
C ALA A 498 6.01 -34.80 -41.61
N SER A 499 4.74 -34.87 -41.18
CA SER A 499 3.99 -33.72 -40.68
C SER A 499 4.51 -33.24 -39.31
N LYS A 500 4.96 -34.15 -38.44
CA LYS A 500 5.54 -33.80 -37.12
C LYS A 500 6.89 -33.11 -37.22
N LYS A 501 7.81 -33.64 -38.05
CA LYS A 501 9.08 -32.96 -38.34
C LYS A 501 8.84 -31.57 -38.96
N SER A 502 7.77 -31.41 -39.73
CA SER A 502 7.36 -30.09 -40.26
C SER A 502 6.91 -29.13 -39.16
N LEU A 503 6.08 -29.57 -38.20
CA LEU A 503 5.59 -28.71 -37.11
C LEU A 503 6.69 -28.28 -36.13
N SER A 504 7.58 -29.20 -35.73
CA SER A 504 8.73 -28.85 -34.87
C SER A 504 9.64 -27.81 -35.55
N ARG A 505 9.95 -27.97 -36.84
CA ARG A 505 10.70 -26.95 -37.60
C ARG A 505 9.97 -25.61 -37.68
N ARG A 506 8.63 -25.63 -37.77
CA ARG A 506 7.82 -24.40 -37.74
C ARG A 506 7.88 -23.72 -36.37
N ILE A 507 7.90 -24.47 -35.27
CA ILE A 507 8.12 -23.93 -33.92
C ILE A 507 9.50 -23.26 -33.85
N ASP A 508 10.57 -23.95 -34.25
CA ASP A 508 11.94 -23.38 -34.21
C ASP A 508 12.08 -22.12 -35.08
N SER A 509 11.47 -22.15 -36.26
CA SER A 509 11.43 -21.00 -37.17
C SER A 509 10.66 -19.83 -36.54
N ALA A 510 9.47 -20.09 -35.98
CA ALA A 510 8.68 -19.07 -35.30
C ALA A 510 9.42 -18.52 -34.08
N SER A 511 9.97 -19.37 -33.22
CA SER A 511 10.75 -19.00 -32.04
C SER A 511 11.89 -18.04 -32.40
N ARG A 512 12.74 -18.41 -33.37
CA ARG A 512 13.82 -17.51 -33.84
C ARG A 512 13.31 -16.19 -34.40
N LYS A 513 12.19 -16.22 -35.14
CA LYS A 513 11.61 -15.00 -35.73
C LYS A 513 11.07 -14.07 -34.66
N TRP A 514 10.29 -14.59 -33.71
CA TRP A 514 9.58 -13.81 -32.70
C TRP A 514 10.48 -13.31 -31.58
N MET A 515 11.47 -14.10 -31.15
CA MET A 515 12.45 -13.67 -30.12
C MET A 515 13.46 -12.63 -30.63
N ASN A 516 13.49 -12.33 -31.93
CA ASN A 516 14.42 -11.37 -32.55
C ASN A 516 13.72 -10.17 -33.21
N ILE A 517 12.44 -9.96 -32.92
CA ILE A 517 11.68 -8.82 -33.44
C ILE A 517 12.26 -7.51 -32.88
N LYS A 518 12.44 -6.53 -33.77
CA LYS A 518 12.93 -5.16 -33.45
C LYS A 518 12.04 -4.05 -34.01
N LYS A 519 10.87 -4.42 -34.54
CA LYS A 519 9.90 -3.54 -35.21
C LYS A 519 8.52 -4.17 -35.14
N MET A 520 7.47 -3.41 -35.46
CA MET A 520 6.11 -3.94 -35.43
C MET A 520 5.98 -5.19 -36.32
N PRO A 521 5.43 -6.30 -35.82
CA PRO A 521 5.11 -7.47 -36.65
C PRO A 521 4.10 -7.10 -37.74
N THR A 522 4.21 -7.73 -38.92
CA THR A 522 3.19 -7.55 -39.96
C THR A 522 1.92 -8.35 -39.60
N PRO A 523 0.73 -7.98 -40.11
CA PRO A 523 -0.49 -8.77 -39.92
C PRO A 523 -0.32 -10.23 -40.35
N GLU A 524 0.42 -10.47 -41.43
CA GLU A 524 0.75 -11.81 -41.91
C GLU A 524 1.61 -12.60 -40.91
N MET A 525 2.58 -11.95 -40.25
CA MET A 525 3.37 -12.60 -39.20
C MET A 525 2.49 -13.05 -38.04
N ILE A 526 1.56 -12.19 -37.59
CA ILE A 526 0.64 -12.48 -36.50
C ILE A 526 -0.33 -13.61 -36.91
N ALA A 527 -0.89 -13.55 -38.11
CA ALA A 527 -1.78 -14.59 -38.65
C ALA A 527 -1.08 -15.95 -38.73
N ASN A 528 0.18 -15.99 -39.20
CA ASN A 528 1.00 -17.19 -39.26
C ASN A 528 1.27 -17.78 -37.86
N LEU A 529 1.50 -16.95 -36.85
CA LEU A 529 1.69 -17.40 -35.47
C LEU A 529 0.39 -18.03 -34.92
N LYS A 530 -0.74 -17.36 -35.09
CA LYS A 530 -2.06 -17.91 -34.70
C LYS A 530 -2.35 -19.23 -35.43
N GLY A 531 -2.04 -19.30 -36.72
CA GLY A 531 -2.17 -20.52 -37.53
C GLY A 531 -1.31 -21.67 -36.98
N LEU A 532 -0.06 -21.40 -36.62
CA LEU A 532 0.81 -22.37 -35.96
C LEU A 532 0.19 -22.91 -34.67
N PHE A 533 -0.31 -22.04 -33.79
CA PHE A 533 -0.93 -22.49 -32.53
C PHE A 533 -2.20 -23.33 -32.75
N LYS A 534 -3.03 -22.99 -33.74
CA LYS A 534 -4.18 -23.83 -34.15
C LYS A 534 -3.72 -25.20 -34.63
N ASP A 535 -2.71 -25.25 -35.49
CA ASP A 535 -2.18 -26.50 -36.05
C ASP A 535 -1.59 -27.40 -34.97
N LEU A 536 -0.84 -26.83 -34.02
CA LEU A 536 -0.27 -27.55 -32.89
C LEU A 536 -1.35 -28.13 -31.99
N ALA A 537 -2.34 -27.32 -31.61
CA ALA A 537 -3.47 -27.78 -30.79
C ALA A 537 -4.27 -28.89 -31.50
N LYS A 538 -4.58 -28.74 -32.79
CA LYS A 538 -5.25 -29.76 -33.61
C LYS A 538 -4.44 -31.07 -33.69
N SER A 539 -3.12 -30.96 -33.65
CA SER A 539 -2.20 -32.10 -33.68
C SER A 539 -1.96 -32.74 -32.30
N GLY A 540 -2.67 -32.28 -31.26
CA GLY A 540 -2.57 -32.83 -29.91
C GLY A 540 -1.29 -32.42 -29.16
N TRP A 541 -0.63 -31.33 -29.57
CA TRP A 541 0.46 -30.76 -28.78
C TRP A 541 -0.07 -30.12 -27.51
N THR A 542 0.71 -30.26 -26.44
CA THR A 542 0.47 -29.66 -25.15
C THR A 542 1.57 -28.64 -24.84
N VAL A 543 1.34 -27.86 -23.80
CA VAL A 543 2.29 -26.86 -23.32
C VAL A 543 2.51 -27.08 -21.83
N LYS A 544 3.76 -26.95 -21.39
CA LYS A 544 4.17 -26.95 -19.98
C LYS A 544 5.09 -25.75 -19.73
N PRO A 545 5.28 -25.29 -18.48
CA PRO A 545 6.25 -24.23 -18.20
C PRO A 545 7.66 -24.72 -18.53
N ALA A 546 8.49 -23.81 -19.06
CA ALA A 546 9.92 -24.05 -19.21
C ALA A 546 10.60 -24.19 -17.83
N GLN A 547 11.75 -24.85 -17.76
CA GLN A 547 12.41 -25.16 -16.49
C GLN A 547 12.58 -23.95 -15.56
N ASP A 548 13.06 -22.82 -16.07
CA ASP A 548 13.27 -21.60 -15.27
C ASP A 548 11.94 -21.03 -14.74
N PHE A 549 10.91 -21.01 -15.59
CA PHE A 549 9.59 -20.52 -15.17
C PHE A 549 8.93 -21.48 -14.19
N LYS A 550 9.10 -22.79 -14.39
CA LYS A 550 8.64 -23.83 -13.49
C LYS A 550 9.27 -23.67 -12.10
N GLN A 551 10.58 -23.40 -12.02
CA GLN A 551 11.25 -23.16 -10.75
C GLN A 551 10.60 -22.00 -9.99
N VAL A 552 10.32 -20.88 -10.67
CA VAL A 552 9.64 -19.74 -10.04
C VAL A 552 8.20 -20.08 -9.63
N LEU A 553 7.48 -20.84 -10.45
CA LEU A 553 6.14 -21.33 -10.10
C LEU A 553 6.18 -22.24 -8.87
N ASP A 554 7.17 -23.13 -8.78
CA ASP A 554 7.35 -24.07 -7.68
C ASP A 554 7.68 -23.33 -6.38
N ASP A 555 8.58 -22.34 -6.44
CA ASP A 555 8.96 -21.48 -5.31
C ASP A 555 7.74 -20.74 -4.71
N ILE A 556 6.83 -20.27 -5.56
CA ILE A 556 5.59 -19.59 -5.15
C ILE A 556 4.49 -20.59 -4.78
N SER A 557 4.43 -21.77 -5.40
CA SER A 557 3.37 -22.76 -5.16
C SER A 557 3.38 -23.35 -3.74
N SER A 558 4.48 -23.22 -3.00
CA SER A 558 4.53 -23.46 -1.56
C SER A 558 3.53 -22.60 -0.75
N THR A 559 2.98 -21.52 -1.35
CA THR A 559 1.92 -20.67 -0.78
C THR A 559 0.51 -20.92 -1.35
N GLY A 560 0.31 -21.94 -2.19
CA GLY A 560 -1.03 -22.39 -2.66
C GLY A 560 -1.59 -21.64 -3.89
N SER A 561 -1.67 -22.38 -5.02
CA SER A 561 -2.26 -22.04 -6.34
C SER A 561 -1.85 -20.72 -7.02
N ALA A 562 -1.73 -20.76 -8.35
CA ALA A 562 -1.57 -19.54 -9.16
C ALA A 562 -2.85 -18.69 -9.03
N LYS A 563 -2.74 -17.48 -8.50
CA LYS A 563 -3.85 -16.51 -8.40
C LYS A 563 -3.46 -15.28 -9.22
N THR A 564 -4.37 -14.34 -9.46
CA THR A 564 -4.06 -13.00 -10.03
C THR A 564 -3.20 -12.17 -9.06
N LEU A 565 -2.08 -12.72 -8.60
CA LEU A 565 -1.06 -12.04 -7.84
C LEU A 565 -0.25 -11.24 -8.86
N PRO A 566 -0.28 -9.89 -8.84
CA PRO A 566 0.82 -9.15 -9.43
C PRO A 566 2.05 -9.63 -8.65
N ALA A 567 2.94 -10.35 -9.33
CA ALA A 567 4.00 -11.07 -8.65
C ALA A 567 4.74 -10.15 -7.66
N ASP A 568 5.00 -10.66 -6.47
CA ASP A 568 5.97 -10.12 -5.50
C ASP A 568 7.38 -9.92 -6.11
N THR A 569 7.59 -10.29 -7.37
CA THR A 569 8.87 -10.28 -8.09
C THR A 569 9.28 -8.94 -8.69
N GLY A 570 8.69 -7.83 -8.25
CA GLY A 570 9.49 -6.62 -8.04
C GLY A 570 8.93 -5.35 -8.64
N SER A 571 8.50 -4.49 -7.71
CA SER A 571 8.88 -3.09 -7.76
C SER A 571 10.36 -2.96 -8.16
N PRO A 572 10.74 -1.94 -8.95
CA PRO A 572 12.15 -1.57 -9.08
C PRO A 572 12.77 -1.50 -7.68
N PRO A 573 13.99 -2.03 -7.45
CA PRO A 573 14.65 -1.85 -6.17
C PRO A 573 14.64 -0.36 -5.84
N GLN A 574 14.07 0.02 -4.69
CA GLN A 574 14.26 1.37 -4.18
C GLN A 574 15.76 1.56 -4.05
N LYS A 575 16.32 2.59 -4.70
CA LYS A 575 17.70 3.03 -4.46
C LYS A 575 17.86 3.19 -2.96
N MET A 576 18.60 2.29 -2.31
CA MET A 576 19.18 2.61 -1.01
C MET A 576 20.17 3.73 -1.28
N LYS A 577 19.73 4.99 -1.12
CA LYS A 577 20.62 6.14 -1.13
C LYS A 577 21.64 5.92 -0.01
N GLY A 578 22.89 5.61 -0.33
CA GLY A 578 23.95 5.54 0.67
C GLY A 578 25.01 4.47 0.52
N VAL A 579 24.92 3.55 -0.45
CA VAL A 579 26.04 2.62 -0.72
C VAL A 579 26.89 3.21 -1.86
N PRO A 580 28.13 3.65 -1.59
CA PRO A 580 29.05 4.06 -2.65
C PRO A 580 29.36 2.83 -3.54
N ARG A 581 29.44 3.05 -4.85
CA ARG A 581 29.80 2.02 -5.83
C ARG A 581 31.26 1.59 -5.70
#